data_AF-A0AA89I6S2-F1
#
_entry.id   AF-A0AA89I6S2-F1
#
_cell.length_a   1.000
_cell.length_b   1.000
_cell.length_c   1.000
_cell.angle_alpha   90.00
_cell.angle_beta   90.00
_cell.angle_gamma   90.00
#
_symmetry.space_group_name_H-M   'P 1'
#
loop_
_entity.id
_entity.type
_entity.pdbx_description
1 polymer ?
#
loop_
_entity_poly.entity_id
_entity_poly.type
_entity_poly.pdbx_seq_one_letter_code
_entity_poly.pdbx_strand_id
1 'polypeptide(L)' 'MATAIEKTLVLDMKMSEVFEWSDDDTIVRDALWNHYMEANAHNTDQTVAAMKPYLKMSNADVKEKAEALLK' A
#
# COMPACT_ATOMS: atom_id res chain seq x y z
N MET A 1 -7.59 -13.35 25.90
CA MET A 1 -8.05 -14.05 24.68
C MET A 1 -7.76 -13.13 23.52
N ALA A 2 -6.73 -13.45 22.74
CA ALA A 2 -6.33 -12.68 21.56
C ALA A 2 -7.50 -12.67 20.57
N THR A 3 -8.13 -11.52 20.39
CA THR A 3 -9.12 -11.32 19.33
C THR A 3 -8.35 -11.32 18.02
N ALA A 4 -8.24 -12.52 17.45
CA ALA A 4 -7.90 -12.76 16.06
C ALA A 4 -8.91 -12.02 15.18
N ILE A 5 -8.62 -10.75 14.90
CA ILE A 5 -9.10 -10.09 13.71
C ILE A 5 -7.84 -9.90 12.89
N GLU A 6 -7.45 -10.95 12.17
CA GLU A 6 -6.62 -10.82 10.98
C GLU A 6 -7.44 -10.00 9.99
N LYS A 7 -7.56 -8.69 10.22
CA LYS A 7 -7.87 -7.76 9.14
C LYS A 7 -6.62 -7.79 8.29
N THR A 8 -6.56 -8.72 7.34
CA THR A 8 -5.64 -8.60 6.22
C THR A 8 -5.90 -7.21 5.64
N LEU A 9 -5.00 -6.28 5.94
CA LEU A 9 -5.10 -4.92 5.44
C LEU A 9 -4.88 -5.03 3.93
N VAL A 10 -5.56 -4.21 3.14
CA VAL A 10 -5.32 -4.17 1.68
C VAL A 10 -3.83 -3.95 1.38
N LEU A 11 -3.12 -3.27 2.27
CA LEU A 11 -1.68 -3.08 2.25
C LEU A 11 -0.87 -4.39 2.28
N ASP A 12 -1.38 -5.47 2.86
CA ASP A 12 -0.68 -6.77 2.99
C ASP A 12 -1.07 -7.77 1.88
N MET A 13 -1.99 -7.40 0.99
CA MET A 13 -2.42 -8.23 -0.12
C MET A 13 -1.55 -7.97 -1.37
N LYS A 14 -1.58 -8.90 -2.32
CA LYS A 14 -0.92 -8.70 -3.61
C LYS A 14 -1.68 -7.69 -4.46
N MET A 15 -0.98 -6.94 -5.31
CA MET A 15 -1.60 -6.03 -6.26
C MET A 15 -2.59 -6.77 -7.16
N SER A 16 -2.22 -7.95 -7.67
CA SER A 16 -3.08 -8.81 -8.48
C SER A 16 -4.33 -9.37 -7.79
N GLU A 17 -4.32 -9.49 -6.46
CA GLU A 17 -5.49 -9.93 -5.69
C GLU A 17 -6.48 -8.80 -5.41
N VAL A 18 -6.00 -7.55 -5.47
CA VAL A 18 -6.74 -6.36 -5.02
C VAL A 18 -7.21 -5.50 -6.18
N PHE A 19 -6.40 -5.42 -7.24
CA PHE A 19 -6.53 -4.52 -8.37
C PHE A 19 -6.60 -5.32 -9.67
N GLU A 20 -7.74 -5.27 -10.35
CA GLU A 20 -7.96 -6.01 -11.61
C GLU A 20 -7.08 -5.54 -12.78
N TRP A 21 -6.48 -4.35 -12.66
CA TRP A 21 -5.61 -3.78 -13.70
C TRP A 21 -4.14 -4.15 -13.53
N SER A 22 -3.76 -4.74 -12.39
CA SER A 22 -2.39 -5.13 -12.10
C SER A 22 -2.28 -6.64 -12.05
N ASP A 23 -1.34 -7.21 -12.78
CA ASP A 23 -0.98 -8.63 -12.67
C ASP A 23 0.25 -8.83 -11.76
N ASP A 24 0.69 -7.78 -11.06
CA ASP A 24 1.89 -7.82 -10.23
C ASP A 24 1.64 -8.60 -8.93
N ASP A 25 2.56 -9.52 -8.61
CA ASP A 25 2.59 -10.28 -7.36
C ASP A 25 3.15 -9.46 -6.18
N THR A 26 3.63 -8.25 -6.44
CA THR A 26 4.12 -7.32 -5.42
C THR A 26 2.99 -6.95 -4.46
N ILE A 27 3.32 -6.86 -3.18
CA ILE A 27 2.38 -6.47 -2.12
C ILE A 27 2.03 -4.99 -2.28
N VAL A 28 0.76 -4.61 -2.07
CA VAL A 28 0.29 -3.21 -2.23
C VAL A 28 1.15 -2.21 -1.43
N ARG A 29 1.53 -2.57 -0.20
CA ARG A 29 2.44 -1.75 0.62
C ARG A 29 3.77 -1.49 -0.07
N ASP A 30 4.38 -2.52 -0.65
CA ASP A 30 5.69 -2.41 -1.29
C ASP A 30 5.59 -1.65 -2.62
N ALA A 31 4.50 -1.84 -3.37
CA ALA A 31 4.25 -1.08 -4.59
C ALA A 31 4.12 0.43 -4.29
N LEU A 32 3.31 0.80 -3.29
CA LEU A 32 3.21 2.18 -2.80
C LEU A 32 4.55 2.70 -2.28
N TRP A 33 5.26 1.86 -1.53
CA TRP A 33 6.58 2.21 -0.98
C TRP A 33 7.56 2.55 -2.10
N ASN A 34 7.63 1.72 -3.14
CA ASN A 34 8.52 1.91 -4.27
C ASN A 34 8.17 3.17 -5.08
N HIS A 35 6.88 3.44 -5.29
CA HIS A 35 6.43 4.68 -5.93
C HIS A 35 6.94 5.93 -5.19
N TYR A 36 6.79 5.95 -3.86
CA TYR A 36 7.29 7.06 -3.05
C TYR A 36 8.83 7.11 -2.99
N MET A 37 9.50 5.96 -3.00
CA MET A 37 10.96 5.92 -3.09
C MET A 37 11.43 6.59 -4.38
N GLU A 38 10.87 6.25 -5.54
CA GLU A 38 11.23 6.88 -6.81
C GLU A 38 10.89 8.38 -6.81
N ALA A 39 9.73 8.77 -6.29
CA ALA A 39 9.32 10.18 -6.21
C ALA A 39 10.20 11.03 -5.27
N ASN A 40 10.73 10.43 -4.20
CA ASN A 40 11.55 11.09 -3.18
C ASN A 40 13.06 10.89 -3.38
N ALA A 41 13.51 10.51 -4.58
CA ALA A 41 14.93 10.24 -4.87
C ALA A 41 15.55 9.23 -3.88
N HIS A 42 14.82 8.16 -3.59
CA HIS A 42 15.15 7.07 -2.66
C HIS A 42 15.32 7.50 -1.21
N ASN A 43 14.74 8.63 -0.81
CA ASN A 43 14.75 9.08 0.57
C ASN A 43 13.77 8.25 1.43
N THR A 44 14.33 7.38 2.26
CA THR A 44 13.56 6.50 3.16
C THR A 44 12.77 7.27 4.22
N ASP A 45 13.26 8.40 4.72
CA ASP A 45 12.58 9.16 5.78
C ASP A 45 11.29 9.80 5.27
N GLN A 46 11.35 10.41 4.08
CA GLN A 46 10.18 10.99 3.43
C GLN A 46 9.16 9.93 3.05
N THR A 47 9.65 8.81 2.54
CA THR A 47 8.80 7.70 2.16
C THR A 47 8.10 7.06 3.36
N VAL A 48 8.79 6.88 4.49
CA VAL A 48 8.16 6.41 5.74
C VAL A 48 7.12 7.43 6.22
N ALA A 49 7.41 8.73 6.12
CA ALA A 49 6.45 9.78 6.45
C ALA A 49 5.20 9.73 5.54
N ALA A 50 5.36 9.42 4.26
CA ALA A 50 4.28 9.25 3.29
C ALA A 50 3.47 7.97 3.54
N MET A 51 4.09 6.88 4.04
CA MET A 51 3.43 5.61 4.33
C MET A 51 2.69 5.59 5.68
N LYS A 52 3.10 6.39 6.67
CA LYS A 52 2.46 6.46 8.00
C LYS A 52 0.93 6.67 7.98
N PRO A 53 0.36 7.56 7.14
CA PRO A 53 -1.08 7.76 7.04
C PRO A 53 -1.83 6.50 6.59
N TYR A 54 -1.25 5.69 5.70
CA TYR A 54 -1.90 4.49 5.16
C TYR A 54 -2.21 3.46 6.26
N LEU A 55 -1.42 3.41 7.34
CA LEU A 55 -1.67 2.53 8.49
C LEU A 55 -2.93 2.90 9.28
N LYS A 56 -3.44 4.12 9.10
CA LYS A 56 -4.65 4.63 9.77
C LYS A 56 -5.84 4.78 8.82
N MET A 57 -5.61 4.63 7.52
CA MET A 57 -6.64 4.74 6.48
C MET A 57 -7.48 3.47 6.40
N SER A 58 -8.69 3.61 5.85
CA SER A 58 -9.56 2.47 5.58
C SER A 58 -9.05 1.71 4.36
N ASN A 59 -9.34 0.41 4.26
CA ASN A 59 -8.99 -0.40 3.09
C ASN A 59 -9.49 0.22 1.75
N ALA A 60 -10.67 0.86 1.76
CA ALA A 60 -11.21 1.56 0.60
C ALA A 60 -10.35 2.78 0.20
N ASP A 61 -9.99 3.62 1.18
CA ASP A 61 -9.14 4.80 0.95
C ASP A 61 -7.75 4.38 0.43
N VAL A 62 -7.19 3.29 0.97
CA VAL A 62 -5.91 2.73 0.51
C VAL A 62 -6.03 2.28 -0.94
N LYS A 63 -7.11 1.57 -1.32
CA LYS A 63 -7.32 1.16 -2.72
C LYS A 63 -7.39 2.37 -3.64
N GLU A 64 -8.22 3.36 -3.32
CA GLU A 64 -8.38 4.55 -4.16
C GLU A 64 -7.06 5.31 -4.32
N LYS A 65 -6.28 5.46 -3.24
CA LYS A 65 -4.94 6.07 -3.30
C LYS A 65 -3.96 5.25 -4.14
N ALA A 66 -3.95 3.94 -3.96
CA ALA A 66 -3.08 3.05 -4.72
C ALA A 66 -3.42 3.07 -6.21
N GLU A 67 -4.71 3.05 -6.59
CA GLU A 67 -5.12 3.20 -7.98
C GLU A 67 -4.73 4.56 -8.57
N ALA A 68 -4.78 5.64 -7.78
CA ALA A 68 -4.40 6.97 -8.24
C ALA A 68 -2.88 7.17 -8.41
N LEU A 69 -2.05 6.38 -7.71
CA LEU A 69 -0.59 6.52 -7.70
C LEU A 69 0.13 5.47 -8.55
N LEU A 70 -0.43 4.27 -8.66
CA LEU A 70 0.22 3.10 -9.26
C LEU A 70 -0.32 2.74 -10.66
N LYS A 71 -1.46 3.31 -11.08
CA LYS A 71 -1.98 3.20 -12.44
C LYS A 71 -1.32 4.22 -13.36
#